data_AF-A0A534H233-F1
#
_entry.id   AF-A0A534H233-F1
#
_cell.length_a   1.000
_cell.length_b   1.000
_cell.length_c   1.000
_cell.angle_alpha   90.00
_cell.angle_beta   90.00
_cell.angle_gamma   90.00
#
_symmetry.space_group_name_H-M   'P 1'
#
loop_
_entity.id
_entity.type
_entity.pdbx_description
1 polymer ?
#
loop_
_entity_poly.entity_id
_entity_poly.type
_entity_poly.pdbx_seq_one_letter_code
_entity_poly.pdbx_strand_id
1 'polypeptide(L)'
;MVPGDPATSVDTATTVSGGLVQPLTGAQLSSIAGFYNGAVGLDYDVAQTFNISDISESGNTVTVVLNAQSPFVAGDQVVIGQGAGTDLAGYTGTFTVTVAGVTNPFFPSNFAFQYTNPTTGLAEVATSPDGTASSAPALTGHVDARQIMDVGVMNGNIPAPMMAIDEDDEFFLTLTNVGMIMRPDLFEQHTVHFHGYPNASAFYDGVPDASVAINIAASFTYYYLAPDAGTYFWHCHITPPEHLQMGMVGQLYVRPRQNRVPVSNDLYAALQQQELDLRTKCDSTTDILCSNPLPALPAGATTTVGRAAAGNYAYNDGDGSTYYDVEYPIQMHGFDPNFHFVGMTFNPEGFADMKDKYFLLNGRSYPDTVNSDPLQTQSADGVNHFSQPLPTIVTIPHGGRALLRISDLNVSEYHTLASLGVPMTVIGYNAKLLRDQAGNNLSYTTNSITLGGGESLDVILDACAVRPTLTSGAPDYTSCTTAIPAGTYYLYTPNLDHLSNDAENFGGQMTEVRVQ
;
A
#
# COMPACT_ATOMS: atom_id res chain seq x y z
N MET A 1 23.38 28.63 -30.47
CA MET A 1 23.49 28.34 -29.02
C MET A 1 22.31 29.04 -28.37
N VAL A 2 21.29 28.29 -27.95
CA VAL A 2 19.97 28.84 -27.61
C VAL A 2 19.63 28.57 -26.15
N PRO A 3 19.50 29.63 -25.34
CA PRO A 3 18.62 29.76 -24.18
C PRO A 3 17.18 30.10 -24.65
N GLY A 4 16.14 29.51 -24.04
CA GLY A 4 14.75 29.66 -24.50
C GLY A 4 13.72 29.64 -23.36
N ASP A 5 13.16 30.82 -23.12
CA ASP A 5 11.99 31.21 -22.30
C ASP A 5 10.67 30.78 -22.99
N PRO A 6 9.68 30.19 -22.28
CA PRO A 6 8.34 29.97 -22.81
C PRO A 6 7.26 30.76 -22.03
N ALA A 7 7.39 32.07 -21.90
CA ALA A 7 6.28 32.95 -21.56
C ALA A 7 6.13 34.04 -22.61
N THR A 8 5.52 33.74 -23.77
CA THR A 8 4.67 34.65 -24.58
C THR A 8 4.35 34.04 -25.95
N SER A 9 3.24 33.31 -26.05
CA SER A 9 2.35 33.48 -27.20
C SER A 9 0.92 33.15 -26.76
N VAL A 10 0.09 34.18 -26.86
CA VAL A 10 -1.35 34.18 -26.63
C VAL A 10 -2.00 33.44 -27.79
N ASP A 11 -2.82 32.43 -27.49
CA ASP A 11 -3.80 31.92 -28.43
C ASP A 11 -5.18 31.79 -27.77
N THR A 12 -6.18 32.23 -28.52
CA THR A 12 -7.55 32.49 -28.09
C THR A 12 -8.44 31.24 -28.03
N ALA A 13 -9.55 31.34 -27.29
CA ALA A 13 -10.36 30.27 -26.70
C ALA A 13 -11.03 29.19 -27.59
N THR A 14 -10.54 28.84 -28.79
CA THR A 14 -11.29 27.92 -29.68
C THR A 14 -10.51 26.84 -30.44
N THR A 15 -9.20 26.65 -30.24
CA THR A 15 -8.47 25.55 -30.93
C THR A 15 -7.41 24.92 -30.04
N VAL A 16 -7.63 23.66 -29.67
CA VAL A 16 -6.69 22.81 -28.89
C VAL A 16 -5.84 22.01 -29.88
N SER A 17 -4.56 22.35 -30.03
CA SER A 17 -3.56 21.49 -30.69
C SER A 17 -2.23 21.61 -29.94
N GLY A 18 -1.88 20.56 -29.21
CA GLY A 18 -0.70 20.51 -28.33
C GLY A 18 -1.07 19.86 -27.01
N GLY A 19 -1.29 18.54 -27.03
CA GLY A 19 -1.81 17.77 -25.90
C GLY A 19 -0.84 17.67 -24.73
N LEU A 20 -0.88 18.64 -23.82
CA LEU A 20 -0.84 18.30 -22.40
C LEU A 20 -2.07 17.43 -22.13
N VAL A 21 -1.85 16.23 -21.61
CA VAL A 21 -2.92 15.31 -21.21
C VAL A 21 -3.87 16.09 -20.30
N GLN A 22 -5.14 16.10 -20.66
CA GLN A 22 -6.18 16.76 -19.87
C GLN A 22 -6.17 16.19 -18.45
N PRO A 23 -6.43 17.02 -17.41
CA PRO A 23 -6.67 16.51 -16.06
C PRO A 23 -7.70 15.38 -16.12
N LEU A 24 -7.48 14.33 -15.31
CA LEU A 24 -8.42 13.22 -15.20
C LEU A 24 -9.83 13.79 -15.00
N THR A 25 -10.76 13.37 -15.85
CA THR A 25 -12.15 13.80 -15.74
C THR A 25 -12.73 13.33 -14.40
N GLY A 26 -13.77 14.01 -13.90
CA GLY A 26 -14.45 13.57 -12.66
C GLY A 26 -14.92 12.11 -12.70
N ALA A 27 -15.22 11.58 -13.90
CA ALA A 27 -15.55 10.17 -14.09
C ALA A 27 -14.33 9.24 -13.93
N GLN A 28 -13.15 9.64 -14.41
CA GLN A 28 -11.90 8.88 -14.24
C GLN A 28 -11.39 8.92 -12.79
N LEU A 29 -11.50 10.08 -12.14
CA LEU A 29 -11.24 10.20 -10.70
C LEU A 29 -12.21 9.33 -9.89
N SER A 30 -13.47 9.24 -10.29
CA SER A 30 -14.45 8.36 -9.62
C SER A 30 -14.20 6.86 -9.86
N SER A 31 -13.63 6.46 -11.00
CA SER A 31 -13.21 5.07 -11.22
C SER A 31 -11.92 4.71 -10.47
N ILE A 32 -11.07 5.69 -10.19
CA ILE A 32 -9.84 5.52 -9.38
C ILE A 32 -10.17 5.57 -7.89
N ALA A 33 -11.19 6.33 -7.47
CA ALA A 33 -11.62 6.45 -6.07
C ALA A 33 -12.00 5.12 -5.40
N GLY A 34 -12.40 4.10 -6.17
CA GLY A 34 -12.66 2.75 -5.66
C GLY A 34 -11.40 1.92 -5.35
N PHE A 35 -10.22 2.37 -5.80
CA PHE A 35 -8.95 1.64 -5.74
C PHE A 35 -7.76 2.48 -5.26
N TYR A 36 -7.95 3.78 -5.02
CA TYR A 36 -6.87 4.68 -4.63
C TYR A 36 -6.38 4.35 -3.22
N ASN A 37 -5.24 3.65 -3.15
CA ASN A 37 -4.54 3.29 -1.91
C ASN A 37 -3.48 4.34 -1.50
N GLY A 38 -3.43 5.49 -2.18
CA GLY A 38 -2.44 6.53 -1.97
C GLY A 38 -1.10 6.35 -2.69
N ALA A 39 -0.87 5.21 -3.34
CA ALA A 39 0.40 4.93 -4.02
C ALA A 39 0.41 5.43 -5.46
N VAL A 40 1.57 5.89 -5.93
CA VAL A 40 1.88 5.91 -7.36
C VAL A 40 2.30 4.49 -7.74
N GLY A 41 1.32 3.66 -8.15
CA GLY A 41 1.53 2.36 -8.79
C GLY A 41 1.30 1.12 -7.93
N LEU A 42 0.13 0.47 -8.13
CA LEU A 42 -0.09 -0.99 -8.16
C LEU A 42 -1.25 -1.27 -9.14
N ASP A 43 -1.22 -0.65 -10.32
CA ASP A 43 -2.09 -1.02 -11.43
C ASP A 43 -1.23 -1.70 -12.50
N TYR A 44 -1.83 -2.53 -13.35
CA TYR A 44 -1.13 -3.26 -14.40
C TYR A 44 -0.28 -2.29 -15.21
N ASP A 45 1.04 -2.46 -15.05
CA ASP A 45 2.14 -1.72 -15.65
C ASP A 45 1.80 -0.95 -16.92
N VAL A 46 2.13 0.33 -16.89
CA VAL A 46 2.10 1.27 -18.00
C VAL A 46 2.59 0.59 -19.28
N ALA A 47 1.72 0.51 -20.29
CA ALA A 47 2.09 0.06 -21.61
C ALA A 47 3.25 0.94 -22.12
N GLN A 48 4.40 0.33 -22.45
CA GLN A 48 5.51 1.08 -23.03
C GLN A 48 5.06 1.62 -24.38
N THR A 49 4.82 2.93 -24.45
CA THR A 49 4.16 3.57 -25.59
C THR A 49 5.17 4.38 -26.39
N PHE A 50 5.22 4.12 -27.69
CA PHE A 50 6.13 4.76 -28.63
C PHE A 50 5.33 5.48 -29.72
N ASN A 51 5.83 6.61 -30.19
CA ASN A 51 5.21 7.30 -31.32
C ASN A 51 5.60 6.60 -32.63
N ILE A 52 4.64 6.44 -33.53
CA ILE A 52 4.85 5.83 -34.85
C ILE A 52 5.38 6.91 -35.81
N SER A 53 6.62 6.73 -36.26
CA SER A 53 7.25 7.58 -37.27
C SER A 53 6.80 7.21 -38.68
N ASP A 54 6.59 5.92 -38.95
CA ASP A 54 6.18 5.41 -40.26
C ASP A 54 5.45 4.08 -40.12
N ILE A 55 4.42 3.85 -40.94
CA ILE A 55 3.78 2.55 -41.09
C ILE A 55 3.46 2.29 -42.56
N SER A 56 3.96 1.18 -43.07
CA SER A 56 3.88 0.80 -44.48
C SER A 56 3.49 -0.66 -44.65
N GLU A 57 2.75 -0.96 -45.71
CA GLU A 57 2.22 -2.30 -46.01
C GLU A 57 2.87 -2.87 -47.29
N SER A 58 3.21 -4.16 -47.24
CA SER A 58 3.55 -4.96 -48.42
C SER A 58 2.82 -6.29 -48.37
N GLY A 59 1.67 -6.38 -49.06
CA GLY A 59 0.74 -7.50 -48.89
C GLY A 59 0.21 -7.54 -47.47
N ASN A 60 0.15 -8.70 -46.82
CA ASN A 60 -0.34 -8.74 -45.44
C ASN A 60 0.72 -8.30 -44.40
N THR A 61 1.94 -7.99 -44.83
CA THR A 61 3.03 -7.61 -43.93
C THR A 61 3.05 -6.12 -43.72
N VAL A 62 2.83 -5.68 -42.49
CA VAL A 62 2.92 -4.27 -42.10
C VAL A 62 4.22 -4.05 -41.36
N THR A 63 5.00 -3.04 -41.78
CA THR A 63 6.22 -2.59 -41.10
C THR A 63 5.91 -1.31 -40.34
N VAL A 64 6.22 -1.28 -39.05
CA VAL A 64 6.06 -0.11 -38.18
C VAL A 64 7.44 0.38 -37.78
N VAL A 65 7.69 1.68 -37.90
CA VAL A 65 8.92 2.35 -37.47
C VAL A 65 8.59 3.30 -36.34
N LEU A 66 9.31 3.17 -35.23
CA LEU A 66 9.11 3.99 -34.04
C LEU A 66 10.03 5.21 -34.02
N ASN A 67 9.75 6.17 -33.15
CA ASN A 67 10.59 7.33 -32.90
C ASN A 67 11.83 7.02 -32.02
N ALA A 68 11.92 5.81 -31.48
CA ALA A 68 13.00 5.33 -30.62
C ALA A 68 13.30 3.85 -30.90
N GLN A 69 14.32 3.30 -30.24
CA GLN A 69 14.63 1.88 -30.32
C GLN A 69 13.42 1.05 -29.88
N SER A 70 12.97 0.15 -30.76
CA SER A 70 11.86 -0.76 -30.48
C SER A 70 12.28 -1.78 -29.42
N PRO A 71 11.54 -1.91 -28.30
CA PRO A 71 11.79 -2.94 -27.31
C PRO A 71 11.22 -4.30 -27.73
N PHE A 72 10.34 -4.33 -28.73
CA PHE A 72 9.58 -5.52 -29.11
C PHE A 72 10.43 -6.60 -29.77
N VAL A 73 10.10 -7.85 -29.48
CA VAL A 73 10.66 -9.06 -30.12
C VAL A 73 9.56 -9.87 -30.81
N ALA A 74 9.96 -10.78 -31.70
CA ALA A 74 9.01 -11.67 -32.37
C ALA A 74 8.23 -12.52 -31.35
N GLY A 75 6.91 -12.47 -31.42
CA GLY A 75 5.98 -13.13 -30.49
C GLY A 75 5.25 -12.16 -29.54
N ASP A 76 5.75 -10.94 -29.36
CA ASP A 76 5.12 -9.95 -28.48
C ASP A 76 3.75 -9.51 -29.00
N GLN A 77 2.82 -9.21 -28.08
CA GLN A 77 1.59 -8.49 -28.40
C GLN A 77 1.87 -6.99 -28.38
N VAL A 78 1.55 -6.30 -29.47
CA VAL A 78 1.63 -4.85 -29.62
C VAL A 78 0.26 -4.27 -29.93
N VAL A 79 -0.09 -3.19 -29.24
CA VAL A 79 -1.31 -2.43 -29.49
C VAL A 79 -0.94 -1.22 -30.35
N ILE A 80 -1.49 -1.16 -31.55
CA ILE A 80 -1.43 0.02 -32.41
C ILE A 80 -2.65 0.88 -32.11
N GLY A 81 -2.39 2.06 -31.54
CA GLY A 81 -3.39 3.06 -31.19
C GLY A 81 -3.27 4.31 -32.04
N GLN A 82 -4.33 5.10 -32.05
CA GLN A 82 -4.31 6.47 -32.55
C GLN A 82 -5.15 7.33 -31.60
N GLY A 83 -4.84 8.62 -31.52
CA GLY A 83 -5.61 9.58 -30.75
C GLY A 83 -6.91 10.02 -31.45
N ALA A 84 -7.11 11.32 -31.58
CA ALA A 84 -8.27 11.90 -32.24
C ALA A 84 -8.15 11.91 -33.78
N GLY A 85 -6.98 11.58 -34.33
CA GLY A 85 -6.72 11.41 -35.75
C GLY A 85 -7.45 10.21 -36.37
N THR A 86 -7.39 10.10 -37.70
CA THR A 86 -7.95 8.99 -38.49
C THR A 86 -7.00 8.47 -39.56
N ASP A 87 -5.73 8.82 -39.46
CA ASP A 87 -4.67 8.48 -40.42
C ASP A 87 -4.24 7.01 -40.33
N LEU A 88 -4.33 6.37 -39.16
CA LEU A 88 -4.07 4.92 -38.98
C LEU A 88 -5.30 4.03 -39.23
N ALA A 89 -6.30 4.51 -39.98
CA ALA A 89 -7.52 3.75 -40.26
C ALA A 89 -7.19 2.38 -40.92
N GLY A 90 -7.47 1.30 -40.19
CA GLY A 90 -7.18 -0.09 -40.62
C GLY A 90 -5.90 -0.69 -40.05
N TYR A 91 -5.02 0.12 -39.45
CA TYR A 91 -3.84 -0.34 -38.71
C TYR A 91 -4.04 -0.39 -37.20
N THR A 92 -5.10 0.21 -36.67
CA THR A 92 -5.40 0.19 -35.22
C THR A 92 -5.86 -1.19 -34.76
N GLY A 93 -5.34 -1.67 -33.63
CA GLY A 93 -5.70 -2.95 -33.05
C GLY A 93 -4.57 -3.59 -32.27
N THR A 94 -4.77 -4.84 -31.84
CA THR A 94 -3.73 -5.63 -31.18
C THR A 94 -3.20 -6.68 -32.15
N PHE A 95 -1.88 -6.73 -32.31
CA PHE A 95 -1.21 -7.59 -33.27
C PHE A 95 -0.02 -8.31 -32.63
N THR A 96 0.35 -9.45 -33.21
CA THR A 96 1.57 -10.18 -32.83
C THR A 96 2.73 -9.73 -33.69
N VAL A 97 3.83 -9.33 -33.05
CA VAL A 97 5.07 -9.00 -33.76
C VAL A 97 5.64 -10.26 -34.42
N THR A 98 5.85 -10.21 -35.73
CA THR A 98 6.39 -11.33 -36.52
C THR A 98 7.90 -11.23 -36.68
N VAL A 99 8.43 -10.02 -36.83
CA VAL A 99 9.87 -9.76 -36.99
C VAL A 99 10.23 -8.46 -36.27
N ALA A 100 11.35 -8.44 -35.55
CA ALA A 100 11.95 -7.24 -34.99
C ALA A 100 13.28 -6.93 -35.69
N GLY A 101 13.73 -5.67 -35.67
CA GLY A 101 15.01 -5.31 -36.27
C GLY A 101 14.96 -5.15 -37.79
N VAL A 102 13.87 -4.60 -38.32
CA VAL A 102 13.61 -4.51 -39.76
C VAL A 102 14.45 -3.41 -40.40
N THR A 103 15.20 -3.74 -41.46
CA THR A 103 16.02 -2.75 -42.18
C THR A 103 15.15 -1.66 -42.78
N ASN A 104 15.46 -0.40 -42.44
CA ASN A 104 14.80 0.78 -42.97
C ASN A 104 15.86 1.72 -43.59
N PRO A 105 15.55 2.41 -44.72
CA PRO A 105 16.49 3.31 -45.38
C PRO A 105 16.80 4.61 -44.60
N PHE A 106 15.94 5.00 -43.64
CA PHE A 106 16.02 6.27 -42.92
C PHE A 106 16.32 6.11 -41.42
N PHE A 107 16.01 4.95 -40.83
CA PHE A 107 16.19 4.69 -39.40
C PHE A 107 17.05 3.44 -39.14
N PRO A 108 17.74 3.35 -37.98
CA PRO A 108 18.40 2.13 -37.55
C PRO A 108 17.43 0.94 -37.54
N SER A 109 17.90 -0.26 -37.93
CA SER A 109 17.01 -1.41 -38.09
C SER A 109 16.29 -1.81 -36.80
N ASN A 110 16.89 -1.56 -35.63
CA ASN A 110 16.30 -1.82 -34.32
C ASN A 110 15.15 -0.88 -33.92
N PHE A 111 14.74 0.05 -34.79
CA PHE A 111 13.58 0.95 -34.55
C PHE A 111 12.30 0.40 -35.17
N ALA A 112 12.39 -0.66 -35.97
CA ALA A 112 11.27 -1.17 -36.74
C ALA A 112 10.95 -2.64 -36.43
N PHE A 113 9.66 -2.95 -36.47
CA PHE A 113 9.13 -4.29 -36.35
C PHE A 113 8.03 -4.53 -37.40
N GLN A 114 7.64 -5.79 -37.59
CA GLN A 114 6.57 -6.20 -38.48
C GLN A 114 5.47 -6.97 -37.77
N TYR A 115 4.27 -6.90 -38.31
CA TYR A 115 3.15 -7.77 -37.96
C TYR A 115 2.33 -8.14 -39.21
N THR A 116 1.41 -9.09 -39.07
CA THR A 116 0.49 -9.47 -40.16
C THR A 116 -0.87 -8.81 -39.96
N ASN A 117 -1.33 -8.02 -40.94
CA ASN A 117 -2.67 -7.44 -40.95
C ASN A 117 -3.61 -8.29 -41.84
N PRO A 118 -4.81 -8.70 -41.37
CA PRO A 118 -5.79 -9.36 -42.23
C PRO A 118 -6.38 -8.43 -43.31
N THR A 119 -6.34 -7.12 -43.10
CA THR A 119 -6.76 -6.11 -44.07
C THR A 119 -5.56 -5.70 -44.90
N THR A 120 -5.74 -5.64 -46.23
CA THR A 120 -4.71 -5.22 -47.18
C THR A 120 -5.14 -4.02 -48.02
N GLY A 121 -4.17 -3.35 -48.64
CA GLY A 121 -4.38 -2.18 -49.48
C GLY A 121 -4.58 -0.90 -48.67
N LEU A 122 -4.07 -0.85 -47.45
CA LEU A 122 -4.06 0.33 -46.61
C LEU A 122 -3.00 1.33 -47.12
N ALA A 123 -3.28 2.61 -46.95
CA ALA A 123 -2.34 3.66 -47.36
C ALA A 123 -1.11 3.66 -46.43
N GLU A 124 0.06 3.97 -46.97
CA GLU A 124 1.23 4.27 -46.14
C GLU A 124 0.97 5.53 -45.32
N VAL A 125 1.38 5.51 -44.06
CA VAL A 125 1.27 6.66 -43.16
C VAL A 125 2.67 7.07 -42.76
N ALA A 126 3.17 8.07 -43.49
CA ALA A 126 4.40 8.76 -43.14
C ALA A 126 4.08 9.78 -42.04
N THR A 127 4.65 9.57 -40.85
CA THR A 127 4.50 10.41 -39.65
C THR A 127 3.06 10.61 -39.18
N SER A 128 2.66 9.86 -38.15
CA SER A 128 1.39 10.09 -37.48
C SER A 128 1.56 11.09 -36.33
N PRO A 129 0.71 12.12 -36.20
CA PRO A 129 0.80 13.09 -35.10
C PRO A 129 0.40 12.51 -33.74
N ASP A 130 -0.40 11.43 -33.72
CA ASP A 130 -0.93 10.81 -32.50
C ASP A 130 -0.99 9.27 -32.56
N GLY A 131 -0.36 8.66 -33.57
CA GLY A 131 -0.23 7.22 -33.73
C GLY A 131 0.79 6.63 -32.76
N THR A 132 0.39 5.57 -32.07
CA THR A 132 1.20 4.92 -31.05
C THR A 132 1.30 3.41 -31.24
N ALA A 133 2.45 2.85 -30.87
CA ALA A 133 2.62 1.42 -30.69
C ALA A 133 2.96 1.17 -29.22
N SER A 134 2.19 0.34 -28.52
CA SER A 134 2.40 0.07 -27.12
C SER A 134 2.44 -1.42 -26.78
N SER A 135 3.24 -1.78 -25.76
CA SER A 135 3.23 -3.15 -25.23
C SER A 135 1.90 -3.46 -24.56
N ALA A 136 1.57 -4.75 -24.40
CA ALA A 136 0.58 -5.12 -23.41
C ALA A 136 1.02 -4.61 -22.01
N PRO A 137 0.09 -4.15 -21.15
CA PRO A 137 0.38 -3.89 -19.75
C PRO A 137 0.95 -5.14 -19.07
N ALA A 138 2.11 -5.06 -18.43
CA ALA A 138 2.79 -6.23 -17.87
C ALA A 138 3.68 -5.85 -16.70
N LEU A 139 3.47 -6.42 -15.50
CA LEU A 139 4.23 -6.09 -14.28
C LEU A 139 5.74 -6.35 -14.45
N THR A 140 6.48 -5.30 -14.80
CA THR A 140 7.93 -5.27 -15.05
C THR A 140 8.69 -4.54 -13.96
N GLY A 141 7.99 -3.88 -13.03
CA GLY A 141 8.61 -3.06 -11.98
C GLY A 141 9.16 -1.73 -12.49
N HIS A 142 8.90 -1.38 -13.75
CA HIS A 142 9.20 -0.06 -14.30
C HIS A 142 8.08 0.92 -13.95
N VAL A 143 8.45 2.02 -13.28
CA VAL A 143 7.53 3.14 -13.04
C VAL A 143 7.93 4.29 -13.96
N ASP A 144 6.99 4.79 -14.76
CA ASP A 144 7.21 5.93 -15.65
C ASP A 144 7.54 7.17 -14.80
N ALA A 145 8.72 7.76 -15.03
CA ALA A 145 9.17 8.96 -14.33
C ALA A 145 8.17 10.13 -14.45
N ARG A 146 7.40 10.18 -15.53
CA ARG A 146 6.35 11.17 -15.71
C ARG A 146 5.23 10.98 -14.68
N GLN A 147 4.75 9.76 -14.43
CA GLN A 147 3.72 9.55 -13.42
C GLN A 147 4.24 9.87 -12.02
N ILE A 148 5.52 9.57 -11.75
CA ILE A 148 6.17 9.94 -10.50
C ILE A 148 6.16 11.47 -10.30
N MET A 149 6.48 12.24 -11.34
CA MET A 149 6.52 13.70 -11.24
C MET A 149 5.13 14.36 -11.33
N ASP A 150 4.30 13.95 -12.28
CA ASP A 150 2.98 14.55 -12.54
C ASP A 150 1.97 14.22 -11.44
N VAL A 151 2.05 13.02 -10.85
CA VAL A 151 1.15 12.56 -9.78
C VAL A 151 1.87 12.63 -8.44
N GLY A 152 3.01 11.96 -8.30
CA GLY A 152 3.66 11.74 -7.00
C GLY A 152 4.01 13.01 -6.22
N VAL A 153 4.34 14.11 -6.90
CA VAL A 153 4.77 15.36 -6.25
C VAL A 153 3.69 16.05 -5.42
N MET A 154 2.41 15.81 -5.72
CA MET A 154 1.26 16.37 -5.00
C MET A 154 0.42 15.31 -4.29
N ASN A 155 0.83 14.04 -4.36
CA ASN A 155 0.05 12.87 -3.92
C ASN A 155 0.44 12.42 -2.50
N GLY A 156 0.58 13.38 -1.58
CA GLY A 156 0.91 13.12 -0.18
C GLY A 156 -0.28 12.51 0.57
N ASN A 157 -0.06 11.37 1.22
CA ASN A 157 -1.06 10.69 2.02
C ASN A 157 -0.60 10.52 3.46
N ILE A 158 -1.54 10.66 4.39
CA ILE A 158 -1.37 10.29 5.79
C ILE A 158 -2.55 9.39 6.19
N PRO A 159 -2.31 8.14 6.61
CA PRO A 159 -1.04 7.42 6.49
C PRO A 159 -0.61 7.30 5.03
N ALA A 160 0.68 7.11 4.83
CA ALA A 160 1.22 6.71 3.56
C ALA A 160 0.63 5.34 3.13
N PRO A 161 0.78 4.94 1.85
CA PRO A 161 0.11 3.77 1.31
C PRO A 161 0.34 2.51 2.13
N MET A 162 -0.74 1.79 2.42
CA MET A 162 -0.69 0.54 3.18
C MET A 162 0.03 -0.53 2.37
N MET A 163 0.97 -1.20 3.02
CA MET A 163 1.64 -2.40 2.50
C MET A 163 1.12 -3.64 3.23
N ALA A 164 0.54 -4.57 2.48
CA ALA A 164 -0.01 -5.81 3.01
C ALA A 164 0.51 -6.96 2.16
N ILE A 165 1.48 -7.69 2.69
CA ILE A 165 2.17 -8.78 1.99
C ILE A 165 1.92 -10.10 2.72
N ASP A 166 2.16 -11.22 2.07
CA ASP A 166 2.09 -12.51 2.72
C ASP A 166 3.52 -12.98 3.11
N GLU A 167 3.65 -13.77 4.16
CA GLU A 167 4.93 -14.37 4.56
C GLU A 167 5.61 -15.11 3.38
N ASP A 168 6.95 -15.06 3.35
CA ASP A 168 7.83 -15.57 2.29
C ASP A 168 7.79 -14.86 0.93
N ASP A 169 6.93 -13.86 0.75
CA ASP A 169 6.93 -13.09 -0.49
C ASP A 169 8.22 -12.26 -0.63
N GLU A 170 8.77 -12.21 -1.84
CA GLU A 170 9.80 -11.22 -2.18
C GLU A 170 9.12 -9.90 -2.56
N PHE A 171 9.51 -8.82 -1.90
CA PHE A 171 8.93 -7.50 -2.08
C PHE A 171 10.00 -6.49 -2.50
N PHE A 172 9.78 -5.86 -3.64
CA PHE A 172 10.63 -4.80 -4.17
C PHE A 172 9.89 -3.48 -4.08
N LEU A 173 10.49 -2.51 -3.37
CA LEU A 173 9.90 -1.18 -3.18
C LEU A 173 10.86 -0.13 -3.73
N THR A 174 10.42 0.63 -4.73
CA THR A 174 11.20 1.76 -5.24
C THR A 174 10.73 3.06 -4.59
N LEU A 175 11.59 3.66 -3.76
CA LEU A 175 11.40 5.03 -3.28
C LEU A 175 11.98 5.99 -4.32
N THR A 176 11.17 6.94 -4.78
CA THR A 176 11.66 8.09 -5.55
C THR A 176 11.42 9.36 -4.76
N ASN A 177 12.49 10.11 -4.50
CA ASN A 177 12.39 11.40 -3.81
C ASN A 177 12.16 12.50 -4.87
N VAL A 178 10.94 13.02 -4.94
CA VAL A 178 10.54 14.04 -5.93
C VAL A 178 10.76 15.48 -5.44
N GLY A 179 11.10 15.67 -4.16
CA GLY A 179 11.15 16.98 -3.52
C GLY A 179 9.79 17.67 -3.42
N MET A 180 9.77 18.90 -2.91
CA MET A 180 8.54 19.70 -2.79
C MET A 180 8.57 20.88 -3.77
N ILE A 181 7.54 20.98 -4.64
CA ILE A 181 7.41 22.11 -5.57
C ILE A 181 7.28 23.45 -4.84
N MET A 182 6.59 23.46 -3.70
CA MET A 182 6.31 24.69 -2.94
C MET A 182 7.48 25.14 -2.06
N ARG A 183 8.39 24.22 -1.77
CA ARG A 183 9.58 24.44 -0.96
C ARG A 183 10.79 23.81 -1.65
N PRO A 184 11.17 24.33 -2.83
CA PRO A 184 12.28 23.76 -3.61
C PRO A 184 13.63 23.95 -2.92
N ASP A 185 13.66 24.72 -1.83
CA ASP A 185 14.79 24.92 -0.93
C ASP A 185 14.99 23.80 0.11
N LEU A 186 14.00 22.92 0.29
CA LEU A 186 14.13 21.74 1.14
C LEU A 186 14.80 20.64 0.32
N PHE A 187 16.09 20.42 0.56
CA PHE A 187 16.91 19.42 -0.13
C PHE A 187 17.13 18.15 0.70
N GLU A 188 16.13 17.79 1.50
CA GLU A 188 16.26 16.67 2.42
C GLU A 188 16.25 15.33 1.68
N GLN A 189 17.05 14.42 2.22
CA GLN A 189 17.00 13.04 1.81
C GLN A 189 15.82 12.37 2.49
N HIS A 190 15.40 11.23 1.97
CA HIS A 190 14.40 10.39 2.60
C HIS A 190 14.79 8.92 2.52
N THR A 191 14.20 8.10 3.39
CA THR A 191 14.37 6.65 3.44
C THR A 191 13.04 5.96 3.71
N VAL A 192 13.01 4.65 3.51
CA VAL A 192 11.95 3.77 4.02
C VAL A 192 12.57 2.80 5.02
N HIS A 193 12.22 2.95 6.29
CA HIS A 193 12.58 2.02 7.36
C HIS A 193 11.35 1.22 7.77
N PHE A 194 11.47 -0.11 7.73
CA PHE A 194 10.42 -1.03 8.21
C PHE A 194 10.70 -1.37 9.68
N HIS A 195 9.90 -0.80 10.57
CA HIS A 195 10.10 -0.93 12.01
C HIS A 195 9.68 -2.33 12.50
N GLY A 196 10.57 -2.99 13.25
CA GLY A 196 10.38 -4.36 13.74
C GLY A 196 10.66 -5.45 12.69
N TYR A 197 10.91 -5.07 11.44
CA TYR A 197 11.09 -5.98 10.31
C TYR A 197 12.54 -6.50 10.26
N PRO A 198 12.78 -7.82 10.31
CA PRO A 198 14.12 -8.37 10.21
C PRO A 198 14.60 -8.30 8.75
N ASN A 199 15.21 -7.17 8.40
CA ASN A 199 15.69 -6.90 7.05
C ASN A 199 16.77 -7.91 6.61
N ALA A 200 16.73 -8.30 5.33
CA ALA A 200 17.70 -9.23 4.76
C ALA A 200 19.16 -8.72 4.84
N SER A 201 19.33 -7.40 4.90
CA SER A 201 20.61 -6.72 5.10
C SER A 201 20.35 -5.35 5.71
N ALA A 202 21.29 -4.87 6.54
CA ALA A 202 21.28 -3.49 7.04
C ALA A 202 21.26 -2.44 5.91
N PHE A 203 21.74 -2.79 4.72
CA PHE A 203 21.71 -1.93 3.54
C PHE A 203 20.29 -1.53 3.10
N TYR A 204 19.28 -2.38 3.38
CA TYR A 204 17.87 -2.13 3.06
C TYR A 204 17.04 -1.67 4.27
N ASP A 205 17.69 -1.41 5.40
CA ASP A 205 17.01 -1.08 6.66
C ASP A 205 16.44 0.34 6.68
N GLY A 206 16.92 1.25 5.83
CA GLY A 206 16.45 2.63 5.77
C GLY A 206 16.94 3.54 6.90
N VAL A 207 17.78 3.04 7.81
CA VAL A 207 18.53 3.87 8.78
C VAL A 207 19.75 4.49 8.09
N PRO A 208 19.84 5.82 7.96
CA PRO A 208 20.80 6.47 7.06
C PRO A 208 22.28 6.20 7.36
N ASP A 209 22.61 5.89 8.62
CA ASP A 209 23.99 5.59 9.02
C ASP A 209 24.50 4.24 8.50
N ALA A 210 23.59 3.32 8.19
CA ALA A 210 23.89 1.94 7.78
C ALA A 210 23.27 1.55 6.42
N SER A 211 22.45 2.42 5.83
CA SER A 211 21.71 2.18 4.59
C SER A 211 21.82 3.37 3.62
N VAL A 212 21.06 3.33 2.52
CA VAL A 212 21.06 4.39 1.51
C VAL A 212 20.01 5.44 1.84
N ALA A 213 20.42 6.71 1.87
CA ALA A 213 19.54 7.87 1.91
C ALA A 213 19.33 8.44 0.50
N ILE A 214 18.09 8.69 0.12
CA ILE A 214 17.71 9.00 -1.27
C ILE A 214 17.63 10.52 -1.44
N ASN A 215 18.53 11.07 -2.24
CA ASN A 215 18.51 12.48 -2.64
C ASN A 215 17.31 12.81 -3.53
N ILE A 216 16.94 14.09 -3.58
CA ILE A 216 15.95 14.59 -4.53
C ILE A 216 16.34 14.23 -5.97
N ALA A 217 15.33 13.88 -6.76
CA ALA A 217 15.41 13.38 -8.12
C ALA A 217 16.15 12.04 -8.27
N ALA A 218 16.44 11.33 -7.18
CA ALA A 218 16.95 9.98 -7.19
C ALA A 218 15.87 8.95 -6.82
N SER A 219 16.07 7.74 -7.34
CA SER A 219 15.27 6.56 -7.02
C SER A 219 16.17 5.46 -6.47
N PHE A 220 15.65 4.71 -5.51
CA PHE A 220 16.34 3.54 -4.96
C PHE A 220 15.33 2.42 -4.72
N THR A 221 15.70 1.20 -5.10
CA THR A 221 14.87 0.01 -4.91
C THR A 221 15.38 -0.78 -3.71
N TYR A 222 14.52 -0.88 -2.71
CA TYR A 222 14.67 -1.78 -1.58
C TYR A 222 14.26 -3.20 -1.97
N TYR A 223 14.93 -4.17 -1.38
CA TYR A 223 14.55 -5.58 -1.44
C TYR A 223 14.25 -6.08 -0.03
N TYR A 224 13.07 -6.68 0.12
CA TYR A 224 12.61 -7.28 1.35
C TYR A 224 12.16 -8.72 1.09
N LEU A 225 12.44 -9.60 2.04
CA LEU A 225 11.79 -10.90 2.14
C LEU A 225 10.77 -10.80 3.27
N ALA A 226 9.50 -11.13 3.00
CA ALA A 226 8.43 -11.06 3.99
C ALA A 226 8.75 -11.98 5.19
N PRO A 227 8.86 -11.44 6.42
CA PRO A 227 9.26 -12.15 7.61
C PRO A 227 8.08 -12.94 8.17
N ASP A 228 8.08 -13.18 9.48
CA ASP A 228 6.95 -13.73 10.18
C ASP A 228 5.69 -12.83 10.09
N ALA A 229 4.53 -13.46 10.19
CA ALA A 229 3.25 -12.75 10.23
C ALA A 229 3.16 -11.80 11.43
N GLY A 230 2.59 -10.62 11.21
CA GLY A 230 2.40 -9.63 12.25
C GLY A 230 2.20 -8.22 11.71
N THR A 231 1.82 -7.32 12.60
CA THR A 231 1.68 -5.89 12.28
C THR A 231 2.99 -5.14 12.51
N TYR A 232 3.58 -4.69 11.41
CA TYR A 232 4.73 -3.81 11.35
C TYR A 232 4.25 -2.39 11.01
N PHE A 233 5.17 -1.52 10.67
CA PHE A 233 4.90 -0.21 10.08
C PHE A 233 6.18 0.31 9.45
N TRP A 234 6.06 1.36 8.64
CA TRP A 234 7.22 1.98 8.03
C TRP A 234 7.22 3.48 8.26
N HIS A 235 8.41 4.06 8.30
CA HIS A 235 8.59 5.50 8.40
C HIS A 235 9.91 5.96 7.77
N CYS A 236 10.04 7.26 7.53
CA CYS A 236 11.32 7.86 7.18
C CYS A 236 12.26 7.86 8.39
N HIS A 237 13.56 7.66 8.16
CA HIS A 237 14.58 7.72 9.21
C HIS A 237 15.58 8.88 9.04
N ILE A 238 15.29 9.81 8.12
CA ILE A 238 15.93 11.13 8.08
C ILE A 238 15.17 12.03 9.06
N THR A 239 15.91 12.74 9.91
CA THR A 239 15.38 13.62 10.98
C THR A 239 14.06 13.11 11.60
N PRO A 240 14.03 11.88 12.15
CA PRO A 240 12.77 11.16 12.37
C PRO A 240 11.66 11.95 13.08
N PRO A 241 11.92 12.70 14.18
CA PRO A 241 10.85 13.45 14.83
C PRO A 241 10.15 14.46 13.92
N GLU A 242 10.86 15.08 12.97
CA GLU A 242 10.29 16.00 11.99
C GLU A 242 9.53 15.23 10.90
N HIS A 243 10.18 14.27 10.24
CA HIS A 243 9.58 13.58 9.09
C HIS A 243 8.36 12.73 9.46
N LEU A 244 8.37 12.11 10.66
CA LEU A 244 7.21 11.40 11.17
C LEU A 244 6.06 12.39 11.43
N GLN A 245 6.35 13.56 12.01
CA GLN A 245 5.37 14.60 12.28
C GLN A 245 4.76 15.17 11.00
N MET A 246 5.57 15.30 9.93
CA MET A 246 5.14 15.73 8.59
C MET A 246 4.39 14.63 7.80
N GLY A 247 4.15 13.46 8.40
CA GLY A 247 3.29 12.41 7.83
C GLY A 247 4.02 11.33 7.04
N MET A 248 5.35 11.23 7.11
CA MET A 248 6.12 10.14 6.47
C MET A 248 6.07 8.84 7.28
N VAL A 249 4.84 8.35 7.47
CA VAL A 249 4.48 7.20 8.28
C VAL A 249 3.47 6.34 7.52
N GLY A 250 3.59 5.03 7.60
CA GLY A 250 2.69 4.14 6.86
C GLY A 250 2.52 2.77 7.51
N GLN A 251 1.38 2.15 7.20
CA GLN A 251 1.05 0.84 7.74
C GLN A 251 1.73 -0.26 6.91
N LEU A 252 2.29 -1.26 7.59
CA LEU A 252 2.81 -2.48 6.98
C LEU A 252 2.33 -3.69 7.78
N TYR A 253 1.89 -4.76 7.14
CA TYR A 253 1.70 -6.03 7.85
C TYR A 253 1.93 -7.22 6.95
N VAL A 254 2.24 -8.34 7.60
CA VAL A 254 2.52 -9.61 6.96
C VAL A 254 1.42 -10.60 7.34
N ARG A 255 0.78 -11.22 6.35
CA ARG A 255 -0.27 -12.23 6.55
C ARG A 255 0.34 -13.63 6.68
N PRO A 256 -0.19 -14.48 7.57
CA PRO A 256 0.38 -15.79 7.84
C PRO A 256 0.20 -16.79 6.70
N ARG A 257 1.19 -17.68 6.54
CA ARG A 257 1.12 -18.89 5.71
C ARG A 257 -0.08 -19.75 6.04
N GLN A 258 -0.54 -19.69 7.29
CA GLN A 258 -1.77 -20.33 7.72
C GLN A 258 -2.98 -20.03 6.82
N ASN A 259 -3.05 -18.84 6.21
CA ASN A 259 -4.11 -18.49 5.25
C ASN A 259 -4.05 -19.30 3.95
N ARG A 260 -2.89 -19.86 3.60
CA ARG A 260 -2.65 -20.66 2.38
C ARG A 260 -2.93 -22.14 2.58
N VAL A 261 -3.17 -22.60 3.81
CA VAL A 261 -3.53 -24.00 4.11
C VAL A 261 -4.82 -24.35 3.36
N PRO A 262 -4.98 -25.55 2.77
CA PRO A 262 -6.26 -25.92 2.16
C PRO A 262 -7.39 -25.95 3.20
N VAL A 263 -8.60 -25.51 2.82
CA VAL A 263 -9.78 -25.55 3.70
C VAL A 263 -9.95 -26.97 4.26
N SER A 264 -10.34 -27.07 5.53
CA SER A 264 -10.50 -28.31 6.32
C SER A 264 -9.21 -29.08 6.66
N ASN A 265 -8.07 -28.75 6.05
CA ASN A 265 -6.80 -29.33 6.48
C ASN A 265 -6.43 -28.80 7.87
N ASP A 266 -5.84 -29.66 8.68
CA ASP A 266 -5.40 -29.32 10.02
C ASP A 266 -4.31 -28.24 9.99
N LEU A 267 -4.54 -27.17 10.74
CA LEU A 267 -3.66 -25.99 10.78
C LEU A 267 -2.29 -26.35 11.39
N TYR A 268 -2.29 -27.04 12.51
CA TYR A 268 -1.06 -27.39 13.22
C TYR A 268 -0.19 -28.37 12.42
N ALA A 269 -0.80 -29.41 11.84
CA ALA A 269 -0.10 -30.35 10.98
C ALA A 269 0.49 -29.66 9.75
N ALA A 270 -0.18 -28.66 9.19
CA ALA A 270 0.37 -27.87 8.08
C ALA A 270 1.63 -27.09 8.51
N LEU A 271 1.62 -26.46 9.69
CA LEU A 271 2.81 -25.79 10.23
C LEU A 271 3.95 -26.79 10.50
N GLN A 272 3.64 -27.99 11.01
CA GLN A 272 4.64 -29.05 11.18
C GLN A 272 5.29 -29.48 9.86
N GLN A 273 4.52 -29.53 8.77
CA GLN A 273 5.08 -29.82 7.44
C GLN A 273 5.98 -28.69 6.96
N GLN A 274 5.64 -27.44 7.30
CA GLN A 274 6.42 -26.26 6.94
C GLN A 274 7.80 -26.25 7.60
N GLU A 275 7.93 -26.79 8.81
CA GLU A 275 9.23 -26.97 9.50
C GLU A 275 10.19 -27.94 8.77
N LEU A 276 9.73 -28.63 7.73
CA LEU A 276 10.59 -29.46 6.88
C LEU A 276 11.28 -28.65 5.78
N ASP A 277 10.80 -27.45 5.45
CA ASP A 277 11.47 -26.55 4.50
C ASP A 277 12.57 -25.78 5.22
N LEU A 278 13.82 -25.97 4.79
CA LEU A 278 14.99 -25.32 5.38
C LEU A 278 14.97 -23.79 5.29
N ARG A 279 14.15 -23.21 4.40
CA ARG A 279 14.02 -21.75 4.27
C ARG A 279 13.13 -21.14 5.35
N THR A 280 12.16 -21.90 5.84
CA THR A 280 11.16 -21.42 6.81
C THR A 280 11.28 -22.09 8.18
N LYS A 281 12.08 -23.16 8.28
CA LYS A 281 12.30 -23.91 9.51
C LYS A 281 12.86 -22.99 10.59
N CYS A 282 12.23 -23.00 11.76
CA CYS A 282 12.66 -22.25 12.93
C CYS A 282 13.04 -23.24 14.06
N ASP A 283 14.33 -23.59 14.13
CA ASP A 283 14.84 -24.55 15.12
C ASP A 283 15.47 -23.84 16.32
N SER A 284 14.66 -23.57 17.34
CA SER A 284 15.11 -22.87 18.56
C SER A 284 16.17 -23.64 19.38
N THR A 285 16.48 -24.91 19.04
CA THR A 285 17.55 -25.67 19.71
C THR A 285 18.92 -25.45 19.11
N THR A 286 18.98 -24.99 17.86
CA THR A 286 20.23 -24.80 17.10
C THR A 286 20.41 -23.37 16.59
N ASP A 287 19.31 -22.63 16.42
CA ASP A 287 19.28 -21.24 16.01
C ASP A 287 18.69 -20.37 17.12
N ILE A 288 19.55 -19.60 17.78
CA ILE A 288 19.15 -18.64 18.81
C ILE A 288 18.38 -17.44 18.23
N LEU A 289 18.47 -17.21 16.91
CA LEU A 289 17.75 -16.15 16.21
C LEU A 289 16.40 -16.62 15.66
N CYS A 290 16.01 -17.88 15.90
CA CYS A 290 14.69 -18.38 15.59
C CYS A 290 13.62 -17.55 16.33
N SER A 291 12.99 -16.64 15.60
CA SER A 291 12.13 -15.60 16.17
C SER A 291 10.65 -15.99 16.24
N ASN A 292 10.29 -17.16 15.71
CA ASN A 292 8.92 -17.66 15.63
C ASN A 292 8.88 -19.20 15.57
N PRO A 293 9.27 -19.89 16.66
CA PRO A 293 9.20 -21.35 16.70
C PRO A 293 7.74 -21.82 16.59
N LEU A 294 7.54 -22.99 16.01
CA LEU A 294 6.24 -23.67 16.02
C LEU A 294 5.65 -23.67 17.45
N PRO A 295 4.43 -23.15 17.67
CA PRO A 295 3.82 -23.12 18.99
C PRO A 295 3.77 -24.53 19.60
N ALA A 296 4.32 -24.72 20.81
CA ALA A 296 4.29 -26.04 21.40
C ALA A 296 2.85 -26.48 21.72
N LEU A 297 2.56 -27.78 21.60
CA LEU A 297 1.32 -28.33 22.13
C LEU A 297 1.52 -28.74 23.59
N PRO A 298 0.54 -28.45 24.48
CA PRO A 298 0.52 -29.04 25.82
C PRO A 298 0.63 -30.57 25.74
N ALA A 299 1.31 -31.20 26.70
CA ALA A 299 1.54 -32.63 26.69
C ALA A 299 0.21 -33.43 26.61
N GLY A 300 0.02 -34.18 25.53
CA GLY A 300 -1.20 -34.96 25.26
C GLY A 300 -2.32 -34.20 24.54
N ALA A 301 -2.12 -32.93 24.21
CA ALA A 301 -3.03 -32.18 23.35
C ALA A 301 -2.84 -32.59 21.89
N THR A 302 -3.95 -32.72 21.16
CA THR A 302 -3.97 -32.78 19.69
C THR A 302 -4.86 -31.63 19.24
N THR A 303 -4.30 -30.64 18.57
CA THR A 303 -5.11 -29.69 17.82
C THR A 303 -5.53 -30.41 16.55
N THR A 304 -6.85 -30.52 16.37
CA THR A 304 -7.48 -31.01 15.13
C THR A 304 -8.38 -29.90 14.61
N VAL A 305 -7.81 -28.70 14.50
CA VAL A 305 -8.54 -27.51 14.05
C VAL A 305 -8.27 -27.39 12.55
N GLY A 306 -9.28 -27.73 11.75
CA GLY A 306 -9.22 -27.55 10.31
C GLY A 306 -9.31 -26.07 9.93
N ARG A 307 -8.61 -25.67 8.86
CA ARG A 307 -8.76 -24.32 8.31
C ARG A 307 -10.23 -24.04 7.98
N ALA A 308 -10.72 -22.89 8.45
CA ALA A 308 -12.06 -22.40 8.17
C ALA A 308 -12.32 -22.24 6.66
N ALA A 309 -13.58 -22.38 6.25
CA ALA A 309 -13.97 -22.25 4.84
C ALA A 309 -13.97 -20.80 4.34
N ALA A 310 -14.09 -19.83 5.24
CA ALA A 310 -14.05 -18.39 4.99
C ALA A 310 -13.28 -17.70 6.11
N GLY A 311 -12.89 -16.45 5.91
CA GLY A 311 -12.07 -15.69 6.86
C GLY A 311 -10.58 -16.04 6.79
N ASN A 312 -9.80 -15.35 7.62
CA ASN A 312 -8.34 -15.43 7.66
C ASN A 312 -7.85 -15.49 9.11
N TYR A 313 -6.53 -15.58 9.28
CA TYR A 313 -5.84 -15.64 10.58
C TYR A 313 -4.83 -14.51 10.69
N ALA A 314 -4.61 -14.00 11.90
CA ALA A 314 -3.63 -12.95 12.13
C ALA A 314 -2.19 -13.51 12.20
N TYR A 315 -2.03 -14.74 12.68
CA TYR A 315 -0.74 -15.40 12.89
C TYR A 315 -0.79 -16.90 12.55
N ASN A 316 0.39 -17.54 12.47
CA ASN A 316 0.55 -19.00 12.41
C ASN A 316 0.32 -19.64 13.79
N ASP A 317 -0.91 -19.59 14.29
CA ASP A 317 -1.24 -20.06 15.64
C ASP A 317 -1.41 -21.60 15.75
N GLY A 318 -1.70 -22.29 14.65
CA GLY A 318 -1.95 -23.74 14.58
C GLY A 318 -3.23 -24.21 15.28
N ASP A 319 -3.90 -23.37 16.07
CA ASP A 319 -5.10 -23.70 16.83
C ASP A 319 -6.33 -22.88 16.43
N GLY A 320 -6.17 -21.96 15.47
CA GLY A 320 -7.22 -21.11 14.93
C GLY A 320 -7.69 -19.98 15.84
N SER A 321 -7.03 -19.73 16.98
CA SER A 321 -7.42 -18.70 17.95
C SER A 321 -7.41 -17.27 17.42
N THR A 322 -6.61 -17.01 16.38
CA THR A 322 -6.43 -15.70 15.72
C THR A 322 -7.33 -15.51 14.50
N TYR A 323 -8.33 -16.37 14.31
CA TYR A 323 -9.31 -16.26 13.23
C TYR A 323 -10.06 -14.91 13.23
N TYR A 324 -10.26 -14.32 12.06
CA TYR A 324 -11.08 -13.13 11.86
C TYR A 324 -11.87 -13.18 10.53
N ASP A 325 -12.99 -12.46 10.49
CA ASP A 325 -13.83 -12.31 9.29
C ASP A 325 -13.44 -11.09 8.46
N VAL A 326 -13.08 -10.00 9.14
CA VAL A 326 -12.73 -8.70 8.54
C VAL A 326 -11.48 -8.12 9.19
N GLU A 327 -10.69 -7.35 8.45
CA GLU A 327 -9.39 -6.80 8.86
C GLU A 327 -9.38 -5.29 8.66
N TYR A 328 -8.92 -4.56 9.67
CA TYR A 328 -8.84 -3.10 9.67
C TYR A 328 -7.46 -2.63 10.17
N PRO A 329 -6.62 -2.05 9.30
CA PRO A 329 -5.43 -1.33 9.74
C PRO A 329 -5.83 -0.02 10.42
N ILE A 330 -5.21 0.30 11.56
CA ILE A 330 -5.41 1.56 12.28
C ILE A 330 -4.04 2.11 12.66
N GLN A 331 -3.61 3.15 11.97
CA GLN A 331 -2.44 3.93 12.35
C GLN A 331 -2.85 5.09 13.25
N MET A 332 -2.26 5.14 14.43
CA MET A 332 -2.39 6.22 15.40
C MET A 332 -1.26 7.21 15.18
N HIS A 333 -1.62 8.50 15.20
CA HIS A 333 -0.68 9.59 14.97
C HIS A 333 -1.23 10.88 15.61
N GLY A 334 -0.41 11.92 15.70
CA GLY A 334 -0.80 13.22 16.19
C GLY A 334 -0.13 14.34 15.39
N PHE A 335 -0.82 15.47 15.34
CA PHE A 335 -0.41 16.60 14.51
C PHE A 335 -0.36 17.87 15.34
N ASP A 336 0.81 18.48 15.34
CA ASP A 336 1.10 19.80 15.90
C ASP A 336 1.05 20.85 14.77
N PRO A 337 -0.01 21.68 14.70
CA PRO A 337 -0.14 22.72 13.68
C PRO A 337 0.95 23.79 13.77
N ASN A 338 1.48 24.06 14.96
CA ASN A 338 2.51 25.07 15.15
C ASN A 338 3.86 24.56 14.62
N PHE A 339 4.20 23.31 14.88
CA PHE A 339 5.40 22.67 14.33
C PHE A 339 5.41 22.73 12.80
N HIS A 340 4.29 22.37 12.16
CA HIS A 340 4.13 22.44 10.70
C HIS A 340 4.23 23.87 10.15
N PHE A 341 3.64 24.85 10.83
CA PHE A 341 3.73 26.25 10.42
C PHE A 341 5.17 26.79 10.51
N VAL A 342 5.91 26.43 11.57
CA VAL A 342 7.31 26.80 11.75
C VAL A 342 8.19 26.18 10.66
N GLY A 343 8.01 24.89 10.37
CA GLY A 343 8.71 24.19 9.28
C GLY A 343 8.44 24.81 7.90
N MET A 344 7.23 25.30 7.67
CA MET A 344 6.88 26.02 6.44
C MET A 344 7.59 27.39 6.32
N THR A 345 8.03 28.00 7.43
CA THR A 345 8.52 29.40 7.49
C THR A 345 10.04 29.55 7.71
N PHE A 346 10.84 28.51 7.45
CA PHE A 346 12.31 28.50 7.54
C PHE A 346 12.89 28.74 8.96
N ASN A 347 12.07 28.59 9.99
CA ASN A 347 12.51 28.78 11.37
C ASN A 347 12.98 27.44 11.96
N PRO A 348 13.97 27.45 12.87
CA PRO A 348 14.35 26.24 13.59
C PRO A 348 13.17 25.69 14.38
N GLU A 349 12.92 24.39 14.22
CA GLU A 349 11.82 23.71 14.90
C GLU A 349 12.24 23.30 16.31
N GLY A 350 11.46 23.74 17.30
CA GLY A 350 11.68 23.40 18.70
C GLY A 350 11.08 22.04 19.04
N PHE A 351 11.81 20.94 18.85
CA PHE A 351 11.32 19.58 19.16
C PHE A 351 10.84 19.43 20.61
N ALA A 352 11.44 20.13 21.56
CA ALA A 352 11.04 20.12 22.97
C ALA A 352 9.70 20.82 23.24
N ASP A 353 9.25 21.69 22.32
CA ASP A 353 8.01 22.44 22.41
C ASP A 353 6.88 21.78 21.59
N MET A 354 7.16 20.65 20.93
CA MET A 354 6.20 19.92 20.11
C MET A 354 5.01 19.49 20.96
N LYS A 355 3.81 19.80 20.50
CA LYS A 355 2.57 19.48 21.18
C LYS A 355 1.43 19.24 20.20
N ASP A 356 1.02 17.99 20.10
CA ASP A 356 -0.09 17.62 19.24
C ASP A 356 -1.41 18.27 19.68
N LYS A 357 -2.18 18.67 18.67
CA LYS A 357 -3.50 19.31 18.81
C LYS A 357 -4.60 18.58 18.06
N TYR A 358 -4.22 17.78 17.08
CA TYR A 358 -5.12 16.96 16.31
C TYR A 358 -4.64 15.52 16.42
N PHE A 359 -5.50 14.66 16.93
CA PHE A 359 -5.18 13.25 17.15
C PHE A 359 -5.88 12.42 16.08
N LEU A 360 -5.12 11.56 15.43
CA LEU A 360 -5.51 10.94 14.17
C LEU A 360 -5.63 9.43 14.32
N LEU A 361 -6.62 8.87 13.63
CA LEU A 361 -6.68 7.47 13.27
C LEU A 361 -6.75 7.39 11.74
N ASN A 362 -5.78 6.74 11.12
CA ASN A 362 -5.61 6.71 9.66
C ASN A 362 -5.64 8.11 9.03
N GLY A 363 -4.96 9.07 9.66
CA GLY A 363 -4.86 10.46 9.18
C GLY A 363 -6.13 11.29 9.34
N ARG A 364 -7.17 10.75 9.98
CA ARG A 364 -8.48 11.39 10.19
C ARG A 364 -8.70 11.67 11.67
N SER A 365 -9.30 12.80 11.97
CA SER A 365 -9.93 13.03 13.28
C SER A 365 -11.45 12.87 13.17
N TYR A 366 -12.10 12.46 14.24
CA TYR A 366 -13.57 12.43 14.28
C TYR A 366 -14.13 13.85 13.99
N PRO A 367 -15.24 13.97 13.24
CA PRO A 367 -16.13 12.92 12.71
C PRO A 367 -15.70 12.28 11.38
N ASP A 368 -14.57 12.67 10.80
CA ASP A 368 -14.16 12.16 9.47
C ASP A 368 -13.77 10.67 9.50
N THR A 369 -13.45 10.15 10.67
CA THR A 369 -13.18 8.72 10.93
C THR A 369 -14.37 7.80 10.68
N VAL A 370 -15.61 8.29 10.76
CA VAL A 370 -16.82 7.48 10.47
C VAL A 370 -17.19 7.48 8.98
N ASN A 371 -16.48 8.26 8.17
CA ASN A 371 -16.62 8.23 6.72
C ASN A 371 -15.83 7.04 6.14
N SER A 372 -16.51 6.21 5.35
CA SER A 372 -15.89 5.08 4.65
C SER A 372 -15.12 5.48 3.39
N ASP A 373 -15.42 6.66 2.84
CA ASP A 373 -14.88 7.10 1.56
C ASP A 373 -13.51 7.78 1.75
N PRO A 374 -12.60 7.71 0.76
CA PRO A 374 -11.38 8.51 0.74
C PRO A 374 -11.66 10.01 0.88
N LEU A 375 -10.85 10.71 1.69
CA LEU A 375 -11.00 12.16 1.89
C LEU A 375 -9.96 12.93 1.07
N GLN A 376 -10.40 14.11 0.62
CA GLN A 376 -9.59 15.03 -0.16
C GLN A 376 -9.27 16.28 0.64
N THR A 377 -8.05 16.77 0.45
CA THR A 377 -7.60 18.06 0.97
C THR A 377 -7.14 18.92 -0.20
N GLN A 378 -7.36 20.23 -0.12
CA GLN A 378 -6.80 21.15 -1.09
C GLN A 378 -5.28 21.23 -0.89
N SER A 379 -4.51 20.85 -1.91
CA SER A 379 -3.06 21.01 -1.91
C SER A 379 -2.67 22.44 -2.30
N ALA A 380 -1.38 22.73 -2.27
CA ALA A 380 -0.86 24.07 -2.50
C ALA A 380 -1.06 24.62 -3.93
N ASP A 381 -1.43 23.78 -4.89
CA ASP A 381 -1.86 24.16 -6.24
C ASP A 381 -3.31 24.66 -6.29
N GLY A 382 -4.03 24.61 -5.17
CA GLY A 382 -5.45 24.98 -5.07
C GLY A 382 -6.40 23.89 -5.55
N VAL A 383 -5.90 22.68 -5.85
CA VAL A 383 -6.71 21.53 -6.29
C VAL A 383 -6.90 20.55 -5.14
N ASN A 384 -8.05 19.89 -5.09
CA ASN A 384 -8.32 18.83 -4.12
C ASN A 384 -7.63 17.53 -4.56
N HIS A 385 -6.78 16.99 -3.68
CA HIS A 385 -6.13 15.69 -3.85
C HIS A 385 -6.55 14.75 -2.74
N PHE A 386 -6.65 13.46 -3.03
CA PHE A 386 -6.90 12.46 -1.99
C PHE A 386 -5.67 12.37 -1.08
N SER A 387 -5.87 12.52 0.22
CA SER A 387 -4.79 12.56 1.22
C SER A 387 -4.98 11.60 2.37
N GLN A 388 -6.20 11.07 2.55
CA GLN A 388 -6.55 10.14 3.63
C GLN A 388 -7.38 9.00 3.03
N PRO A 389 -6.74 8.03 2.37
CA PRO A 389 -7.43 6.99 1.62
C PRO A 389 -7.98 5.86 2.51
N LEU A 390 -7.37 5.64 3.69
CA LEU A 390 -7.76 4.56 4.58
C LEU A 390 -8.92 4.98 5.49
N PRO A 391 -10.03 4.21 5.54
CA PRO A 391 -11.10 4.44 6.50
C PRO A 391 -10.69 3.94 7.89
N THR A 392 -11.33 4.46 8.93
CA THR A 392 -11.15 3.99 10.31
C THR A 392 -12.41 3.34 10.87
N ILE A 393 -13.53 3.47 10.17
CA ILE A 393 -14.79 2.84 10.57
C ILE A 393 -14.70 1.31 10.50
N VAL A 394 -15.09 0.64 11.57
CA VAL A 394 -15.04 -0.81 11.69
C VAL A 394 -16.45 -1.37 11.50
N THR A 395 -16.62 -2.33 10.59
CA THR A 395 -17.90 -3.01 10.35
C THR A 395 -17.74 -4.51 10.53
N ILE A 396 -18.31 -5.03 11.61
CA ILE A 396 -18.20 -6.44 11.99
C ILE A 396 -19.48 -7.18 11.60
N PRO A 397 -19.40 -8.32 10.89
CA PRO A 397 -20.56 -9.20 10.72
C PRO A 397 -21.15 -9.61 12.07
N HIS A 398 -22.47 -9.70 12.16
CA HIS A 398 -23.16 -10.09 13.39
C HIS A 398 -22.74 -11.50 13.87
N GLY A 399 -22.10 -11.57 15.04
CA GLY A 399 -21.49 -12.80 15.58
C GLY A 399 -20.07 -13.11 15.04
N GLY A 400 -19.55 -12.27 14.16
CA GLY A 400 -18.21 -12.37 13.59
C GLY A 400 -17.11 -11.71 14.43
N ARG A 401 -15.92 -11.62 13.84
CA ARG A 401 -14.70 -11.06 14.45
C ARG A 401 -14.03 -10.08 13.50
N ALA A 402 -13.58 -8.95 14.04
CA ALA A 402 -12.72 -8.02 13.31
C ALA A 402 -11.32 -8.01 13.89
N LEU A 403 -10.30 -8.17 13.05
CA LEU A 403 -8.91 -7.92 13.41
C LEU A 403 -8.61 -6.43 13.23
N LEU A 404 -8.15 -5.78 14.29
CA LEU A 404 -7.56 -4.47 14.27
C LEU A 404 -6.03 -4.62 14.28
N ARG A 405 -5.37 -4.10 13.25
CA ARG A 405 -3.91 -4.01 13.15
C ARG A 405 -3.48 -2.61 13.51
N ILE A 406 -3.12 -2.41 14.77
CA ILE A 406 -2.90 -1.09 15.34
C ILE A 406 -1.41 -0.80 15.37
N SER A 407 -1.01 0.35 14.83
CA SER A 407 0.35 0.88 14.97
C SER A 407 0.29 2.30 15.50
N ASP A 408 1.24 2.68 16.35
CA ASP A 408 1.37 4.04 16.85
C ASP A 408 2.70 4.63 16.40
N LEU A 409 2.65 5.69 15.59
CA LEU A 409 3.84 6.44 15.14
C LEU A 409 3.83 7.88 15.65
N ASN A 410 3.07 8.16 16.71
CA ASN A 410 3.16 9.42 17.41
C ASN A 410 4.56 9.59 18.04
N VAL A 411 5.15 10.79 17.92
CA VAL A 411 6.49 11.08 18.45
C VAL A 411 6.48 11.84 19.77
N SER A 412 5.31 12.29 20.23
CA SER A 412 5.13 13.19 21.38
C SER A 412 4.29 12.62 22.52
N GLU A 413 3.35 11.71 22.24
CA GLU A 413 2.35 11.23 23.18
C GLU A 413 2.15 9.71 23.12
N TYR A 414 1.71 9.13 24.24
CA TYR A 414 1.11 7.80 24.27
C TYR A 414 -0.36 7.90 23.92
N HIS A 415 -0.88 6.91 23.21
CA HIS A 415 -2.31 6.86 22.91
C HIS A 415 -2.99 5.66 23.54
N THR A 416 -4.24 5.88 23.96
CA THR A 416 -5.10 4.83 24.50
C THR A 416 -6.37 4.76 23.66
N LEU A 417 -6.80 3.56 23.28
CA LEU A 417 -8.12 3.30 22.70
C LEU A 417 -8.92 2.37 23.60
N ALA A 418 -10.22 2.60 23.67
CA ALA A 418 -11.16 1.84 24.46
C ALA A 418 -12.39 1.46 23.64
N SER A 419 -12.95 0.29 23.96
CA SER A 419 -14.24 -0.19 23.46
C SER A 419 -15.05 -0.68 24.65
N LEU A 420 -16.21 -0.07 24.88
CA LEU A 420 -17.08 -0.39 26.02
C LEU A 420 -18.14 -1.45 25.71
N GLY A 421 -18.43 -1.72 24.43
CA GLY A 421 -19.53 -2.59 24.02
C GLY A 421 -19.12 -3.84 23.24
N VAL A 422 -17.93 -3.85 22.65
CA VAL A 422 -17.37 -5.01 21.96
C VAL A 422 -16.02 -5.34 22.62
N PRO A 423 -15.86 -6.51 23.26
CA PRO A 423 -14.62 -6.88 23.94
C PRO A 423 -13.42 -6.88 22.99
N MET A 424 -12.28 -6.38 23.47
CA MET A 424 -10.99 -6.46 22.77
C MET A 424 -10.18 -7.62 23.31
N THR A 425 -9.78 -8.56 22.46
CA THR A 425 -8.79 -9.58 22.79
C THR A 425 -7.47 -9.23 22.13
N VAL A 426 -6.46 -8.89 22.93
CA VAL A 426 -5.11 -8.66 22.42
C VAL A 426 -4.46 -10.02 22.15
N ILE A 427 -4.03 -10.23 20.91
CA ILE A 427 -3.46 -11.50 20.44
C ILE A 427 -2.00 -11.37 20.00
N GLY A 428 -1.53 -10.15 19.77
CA GLY A 428 -0.16 -9.88 19.33
C GLY A 428 0.34 -8.52 19.77
N TYR A 429 1.65 -8.41 19.97
CA TYR A 429 2.35 -7.18 20.31
C TYR A 429 3.69 -7.12 19.56
N ASN A 430 3.99 -5.98 18.93
CA ASN A 430 5.19 -5.74 18.12
C ASN A 430 5.47 -6.87 17.11
N ALA A 431 4.46 -7.16 16.28
CA ALA A 431 4.48 -8.22 15.26
C ALA A 431 4.75 -9.65 15.79
N LYS A 432 4.51 -9.91 17.09
CA LYS A 432 4.66 -11.24 17.68
C LYS A 432 3.37 -11.72 18.31
N LEU A 433 3.01 -12.96 17.97
CA LEU A 433 1.92 -13.70 18.57
C LEU A 433 2.14 -13.85 20.08
N LEU A 434 1.12 -13.57 20.90
CA LEU A 434 1.17 -13.73 22.35
C LEU A 434 1.07 -15.20 22.77
N ARG A 435 2.16 -15.93 22.54
CA ARG A 435 2.38 -17.32 22.95
C ARG A 435 3.72 -17.46 23.64
N ASP A 436 3.76 -18.23 24.72
CA ASP A 436 5.04 -18.62 25.32
C ASP A 436 5.66 -19.84 24.60
N GLN A 437 6.90 -20.15 24.93
CA GLN A 437 7.63 -21.30 24.36
C GLN A 437 7.02 -22.66 24.72
N ALA A 438 6.18 -22.72 25.77
CA ALA A 438 5.44 -23.92 26.13
C ALA A 438 4.09 -24.01 25.41
N GLY A 439 3.76 -23.02 24.55
CA GLY A 439 2.54 -22.96 23.77
C GLY A 439 1.34 -22.37 24.50
N ASN A 440 1.52 -21.90 25.74
CA ASN A 440 0.43 -21.32 26.52
C ASN A 440 -0.04 -20.03 25.85
N ASN A 441 -1.36 -19.87 25.74
CA ASN A 441 -1.97 -18.66 25.21
C ASN A 441 -1.82 -17.53 26.22
N LEU A 442 -1.10 -16.47 25.84
CA LEU A 442 -0.93 -15.26 26.65
C LEU A 442 -1.87 -14.13 26.18
N SER A 443 -2.73 -14.39 25.20
CA SER A 443 -3.76 -13.46 24.79
C SER A 443 -4.67 -13.11 25.97
N TYR A 444 -5.06 -11.85 26.06
CA TYR A 444 -5.88 -11.35 27.16
C TYR A 444 -7.00 -10.46 26.65
N THR A 445 -8.12 -10.46 27.37
CA THR A 445 -9.26 -9.59 27.06
C THR A 445 -9.19 -8.32 27.89
N THR A 446 -9.45 -7.19 27.25
CA THR A 446 -9.43 -5.86 27.85
C THR A 446 -10.53 -4.99 27.25
N ASN A 447 -10.83 -3.86 27.90
CA ASN A 447 -11.68 -2.80 27.36
C ASN A 447 -10.86 -1.58 26.91
N SER A 448 -9.56 -1.57 27.17
CA SER A 448 -8.64 -0.50 26.75
C SER A 448 -7.26 -1.05 26.43
N ILE A 449 -6.62 -0.44 25.44
CA ILE A 449 -5.24 -0.70 25.02
C ILE A 449 -4.49 0.62 25.01
N THR A 450 -3.23 0.61 25.40
CA THR A 450 -2.33 1.76 25.35
C THR A 450 -1.11 1.38 24.52
N LEU A 451 -0.72 2.25 23.61
CA LEU A 451 0.49 2.13 22.81
C LEU A 451 1.30 3.42 22.96
N GLY A 452 2.63 3.29 22.92
CA GLY A 452 3.52 4.41 22.67
C GLY A 452 3.98 4.44 21.22
N GLY A 453 4.58 5.57 20.83
CA GLY A 453 5.27 5.70 19.55
C GLY A 453 6.28 4.58 19.32
N GLY A 454 6.15 3.89 18.18
CA GLY A 454 6.99 2.75 17.81
C GLY A 454 6.46 1.39 18.28
N GLU A 455 5.22 1.30 18.77
CA GLU A 455 4.60 0.03 19.16
C GLU A 455 3.48 -0.37 18.21
N SER A 456 3.24 -1.68 18.10
CA SER A 456 2.08 -2.24 17.39
C SER A 456 1.32 -3.28 18.22
N LEU A 457 0.02 -3.38 17.99
CA LEU A 457 -0.87 -4.35 18.59
C LEU A 457 -1.77 -5.00 17.56
N ASP A 458 -1.97 -6.30 17.70
CA ASP A 458 -3.00 -7.04 16.98
C ASP A 458 -4.13 -7.40 17.94
N VAL A 459 -5.32 -6.86 17.67
CA VAL A 459 -6.47 -6.92 18.57
C VAL A 459 -7.69 -7.45 17.84
N ILE A 460 -8.36 -8.44 18.41
CA ILE A 460 -9.63 -8.94 17.88
C ILE A 460 -10.78 -8.29 18.64
N LEU A 461 -11.69 -7.67 17.89
CA LEU A 461 -13.04 -7.33 18.35
C LEU A 461 -13.96 -8.51 18.07
N ASP A 462 -14.51 -9.11 19.12
CA ASP A 462 -15.39 -10.29 19.01
C ASP A 462 -16.87 -9.88 19.19
N ALA A 463 -17.66 -9.94 18.11
CA ALA A 463 -19.09 -9.68 18.14
C ALA A 463 -19.91 -10.89 18.63
N CYS A 464 -19.26 -11.88 19.25
CA CYS A 464 -19.89 -13.04 19.85
C CYS A 464 -19.60 -13.13 21.36
N ALA A 465 -20.65 -13.13 22.18
CA ALA A 465 -20.52 -13.30 23.62
C ALA A 465 -20.28 -14.75 24.04
N VAL A 466 -20.79 -15.72 23.27
CA VAL A 466 -20.63 -17.16 23.56
C VAL A 466 -20.38 -17.95 22.28
N ARG A 467 -19.19 -18.55 22.18
CA ARG A 467 -18.80 -19.44 21.07
C ARG A 467 -18.98 -20.91 21.46
N PRO A 468 -19.41 -21.78 20.54
CA PRO A 468 -19.45 -23.21 20.80
C PRO A 468 -18.03 -23.77 20.90
N THR A 469 -17.92 -25.00 21.40
CA THR A 469 -16.64 -25.70 21.52
C THR A 469 -16.56 -26.79 20.46
N LEU A 470 -15.45 -26.84 19.74
CA LEU A 470 -15.12 -27.91 18.81
C LEU A 470 -14.92 -29.24 19.55
N THR A 471 -14.93 -30.34 18.82
CA THR A 471 -14.61 -31.67 19.37
C THR A 471 -13.19 -31.75 19.95
N SER A 472 -12.29 -30.88 19.51
CA SER A 472 -10.94 -30.72 20.06
C SER A 472 -10.91 -30.06 21.45
N GLY A 473 -12.03 -29.49 21.92
CA GLY A 473 -12.09 -28.71 23.15
C GLY A 473 -11.74 -27.22 22.97
N ALA A 474 -11.30 -26.81 21.78
CA ALA A 474 -11.06 -25.40 21.45
C ALA A 474 -12.37 -24.67 21.12
N PRO A 475 -12.47 -23.34 21.33
CA PRO A 475 -13.60 -22.56 20.82
C PRO A 475 -13.69 -22.64 19.29
N ASP A 476 -14.91 -22.72 18.77
CA ASP A 476 -15.18 -22.54 17.35
C ASP A 476 -15.29 -21.05 17.05
N TYR A 477 -14.27 -20.49 16.40
CA TYR A 477 -14.24 -19.07 16.04
C TYR A 477 -15.03 -18.75 14.76
N THR A 478 -15.56 -19.76 14.06
CA THR A 478 -16.31 -19.60 12.81
C THR A 478 -17.82 -19.54 13.01
N SER A 479 -18.30 -19.86 14.23
CA SER A 479 -19.72 -19.83 14.57
C SER A 479 -19.97 -19.14 15.90
N CYS A 480 -21.20 -18.67 16.09
CA CYS A 480 -21.60 -17.94 17.28
C CYS A 480 -22.90 -18.50 17.86
N THR A 481 -22.91 -18.77 19.17
CA THR A 481 -24.13 -19.20 19.89
C THR A 481 -24.94 -18.00 20.35
N THR A 482 -24.27 -17.00 20.90
CA THR A 482 -24.91 -15.77 21.41
C THR A 482 -24.15 -14.56 20.90
N ALA A 483 -24.69 -13.89 19.88
CA ALA A 483 -24.10 -12.68 19.33
C ALA A 483 -24.33 -11.47 20.25
N ILE A 484 -23.40 -10.51 20.18
CA ILE A 484 -23.59 -9.17 20.74
C ILE A 484 -24.71 -8.48 19.92
N PRO A 485 -25.58 -7.64 20.54
CA PRO A 485 -26.63 -6.96 19.82
C PRO A 485 -26.11 -6.18 18.60
N ALA A 486 -26.81 -6.29 17.48
CA ALA A 486 -26.55 -5.43 16.33
C ALA A 486 -26.72 -3.95 16.72
N GLY A 487 -25.85 -3.08 16.19
CA GLY A 487 -25.87 -1.66 16.50
C GLY A 487 -24.52 -0.99 16.32
N THR A 488 -24.49 0.30 16.67
CA THR A 488 -23.27 1.12 16.66
C THR A 488 -22.66 1.18 18.05
N TYR A 489 -21.40 0.77 18.12
CA TYR A 489 -20.49 0.91 19.24
C TYR A 489 -19.38 1.89 18.88
N TYR A 490 -18.48 2.19 19.82
CA TYR A 490 -17.39 3.12 19.62
C TYR A 490 -16.06 2.51 20.00
N LEU A 491 -15.06 2.80 19.16
CA LEU A 491 -13.64 2.67 19.48
C LEU A 491 -13.12 4.10 19.64
N TYR A 492 -12.68 4.47 20.84
CA TYR A 492 -12.39 5.87 21.15
C TYR A 492 -11.31 6.00 22.21
N THR A 493 -10.64 7.14 22.24
CA THR A 493 -9.67 7.42 23.29
C THR A 493 -10.35 7.88 24.59
N PRO A 494 -9.99 7.31 25.77
CA PRO A 494 -10.47 7.80 27.04
C PRO A 494 -9.73 9.08 27.52
N ASN A 495 -8.66 9.47 26.83
CA ASN A 495 -7.94 10.73 27.08
C ASN A 495 -8.78 11.90 26.55
N LEU A 496 -9.33 12.71 27.45
CA LEU A 496 -10.30 13.75 27.07
C LEU A 496 -9.73 14.81 26.14
N ASP A 497 -8.46 15.15 26.30
CA ASP A 497 -7.73 16.05 25.42
C ASP A 497 -7.52 15.46 24.02
N HIS A 498 -7.45 14.13 23.90
CA HIS A 498 -7.36 13.45 22.61
C HIS A 498 -8.73 13.25 21.92
N LEU A 499 -9.84 13.63 22.57
CA LEU A 499 -11.20 13.69 22.00
C LEU A 499 -11.59 15.09 21.51
N SER A 500 -10.60 15.84 21.00
CA SER A 500 -10.78 17.20 20.50
C SER A 500 -10.00 17.42 19.21
N ASN A 501 -10.49 18.38 18.41
CA ASN A 501 -9.77 18.95 17.27
C ASN A 501 -9.34 20.35 17.68
N ASP A 502 -8.14 20.47 18.25
CA ASP A 502 -7.64 21.68 18.91
C ASP A 502 -8.60 22.25 19.96
N ALA A 503 -9.38 23.28 19.63
CA ALA A 503 -10.34 23.91 20.52
C ALA A 503 -11.77 23.32 20.42
N GLU A 504 -12.02 22.45 19.45
CA GLU A 504 -13.34 21.88 19.18
C GLU A 504 -13.53 20.54 19.92
N ASN A 505 -14.58 20.48 20.74
CA ASN A 505 -14.96 19.25 21.44
C ASN A 505 -15.59 18.23 20.48
N PHE A 506 -15.54 16.95 20.87
CA PHE A 506 -16.06 15.82 20.08
C PHE A 506 -15.31 15.66 18.76
N GLY A 507 -13.99 15.55 18.86
CA GLY A 507 -13.07 15.31 17.74
C GLY A 507 -12.05 14.22 18.06
N GLY A 508 -10.92 14.24 17.36
CA GLY A 508 -9.74 13.43 17.67
C GLY A 508 -9.90 11.92 17.44
N GLN A 509 -9.31 11.11 18.31
CA GLN A 509 -9.25 9.65 18.16
C GLN A 509 -10.54 8.96 18.61
N MET A 510 -11.53 8.96 17.73
CA MET A 510 -12.83 8.30 17.92
C MET A 510 -13.33 7.76 16.59
N THR A 511 -13.95 6.58 16.57
CA THR A 511 -14.64 6.03 15.40
C THR A 511 -15.77 5.08 15.83
N GLU A 512 -16.56 4.63 14.85
CA GLU A 512 -17.65 3.68 15.05
C GLU A 512 -17.22 2.23 14.81
N VAL A 513 -17.75 1.34 15.63
CA VAL A 513 -17.73 -0.11 15.44
C VAL A 513 -19.18 -0.55 15.20
N ARG A 514 -19.53 -0.86 13.95
CA ARG A 514 -20.88 -1.27 13.55
C ARG A 514 -20.98 -2.78 13.51
N VAL A 515 -21.85 -3.37 14.34
CA VAL A 515 -22.18 -4.80 14.32
C VAL A 515 -23.47 -4.98 13.53
N GLN A 516 -23.42 -5.69 12.40
CA GLN A 516 -24.55 -5.81 11.46
C GLN A 516 -24.72 -7.16 10.79
#